data_AF-A0A2I0IL49-F1
#
_entry.id   AF-A0A2I0IL49-F1
#
_cell.length_a   1.000
_cell.length_b   1.000
_cell.length_c   1.000
_cell.angle_alpha   90.00
_cell.angle_beta   90.00
_cell.angle_gamma   90.00
#
_symmetry.space_group_name_H-M   'P 1'
#
loop_
_entity.id
_entity.type
_entity.pdbx_description
1 polymer ?
#
loop_
_entity_poly.entity_id
_entity_poly.type
_entity_poly.pdbx_seq_one_letter_code
_entity_poly.pdbx_strand_id
1 'polypeptide(L)'
;MGTTTPSTTSSIKSVLEAFCKESGMKINLEESKLLFSKNTCRTHREETCLAFNIQETEDLGKNLGFPISLSPYKERDFSFIVEKIQAKLAGWKSNMLSMAGRAVLINSTCATIPSYFMQYSRLPKATMSIPDKLNRDFPWGSTSDKKKLHLVSCEIVTQPKAVGGLGIPNMDKRNKALLGNLVFRASSSQYPWACLFRHQFVSSSPARLRQGSSNWKAIAIDGKFTNKSAYLLQLDHQDNAKDKTLCHHFDTVIPRHTYKEANKCADHLANLGVGLPQSLVILSYPPSSIKKLLLEDFMGLTTQRSVSALCADD
;
A
#
# COMPACT_ATOMS: atom_id res chain seq x y z
N MET A 1 -21.99 10.82 -0.59
CA MET A 1 -22.58 9.47 -0.49
C MET A 1 -24.00 9.56 -1.00
N GLY A 2 -24.50 8.55 -1.73
CA GLY A 2 -25.90 8.51 -2.18
C GLY A 2 -26.86 8.43 -0.99
N THR A 3 -28.06 8.99 -1.16
CA THR A 3 -29.16 8.88 -0.19
C THR A 3 -29.84 7.54 -0.35
N THR A 4 -30.02 6.78 0.74
CA THR A 4 -30.85 5.57 0.71
C THR A 4 -32.32 5.97 0.56
N THR A 5 -32.85 5.73 -0.64
CA THR A 5 -34.27 5.89 -0.97
C THR A 5 -34.79 4.61 -1.62
N PRO A 6 -36.12 4.35 -1.60
CA PRO A 6 -36.71 3.17 -2.23
C PRO A 6 -36.36 3.05 -3.73
N SER A 7 -36.27 4.19 -4.43
CA SER A 7 -35.87 4.24 -5.84
C SER A 7 -34.42 3.82 -6.05
N THR A 8 -33.48 4.25 -5.20
CA THR A 8 -32.07 3.87 -5.29
C THR A 8 -31.88 2.38 -4.97
N THR A 9 -32.57 1.87 -3.94
CA THR A 9 -32.57 0.45 -3.57
C THR A 9 -33.06 -0.42 -4.73
N SER A 10 -34.20 -0.06 -5.33
CA SER A 10 -34.75 -0.77 -6.48
C SER A 10 -33.82 -0.74 -7.69
N SER A 11 -33.21 0.41 -7.98
CA SER A 11 -32.25 0.55 -9.08
C SER A 11 -31.02 -0.34 -8.89
N ILE A 12 -30.43 -0.35 -7.69
CA ILE A 12 -29.28 -1.20 -7.38
C ILE A 12 -29.66 -2.68 -7.53
N LYS A 13 -30.83 -3.07 -7.03
CA LYS A 13 -31.34 -4.43 -7.16
C LYS A 13 -31.51 -4.84 -8.62
N SER A 14 -32.15 -4.02 -9.45
CA SER A 14 -32.34 -4.32 -10.88
C SER A 14 -31.02 -4.45 -11.63
N VAL A 15 -30.03 -3.60 -11.32
CA VAL A 15 -28.68 -3.70 -11.92
C VAL A 15 -27.99 -5.01 -11.52
N LEU A 16 -28.06 -5.38 -10.25
CA LEU A 16 -27.46 -6.62 -9.76
C LEU A 16 -28.14 -7.87 -10.34
N GLU A 17 -29.47 -7.86 -10.43
CA GLU A 17 -30.24 -8.95 -11.03
C GLU A 17 -29.93 -9.10 -12.52
N ALA A 18 -29.88 -7.99 -13.27
CA ALA A 18 -29.48 -8.00 -14.68
C ALA A 18 -28.05 -8.56 -14.84
N PHE A 19 -27.10 -8.11 -14.01
CA PHE A 19 -25.74 -8.63 -14.05
C PHE A 19 -25.67 -10.12 -13.74
N CYS A 20 -26.39 -10.60 -12.71
CA CYS A 20 -26.45 -12.03 -12.37
C CYS A 20 -27.04 -12.86 -13.51
N LYS A 21 -28.08 -12.35 -14.17
CA LYS A 21 -28.72 -13.00 -15.32
C LYS A 21 -27.77 -13.13 -16.51
N GLU A 22 -27.08 -12.05 -16.88
CA GLU A 22 -26.19 -12.05 -18.05
C GLU A 22 -24.86 -12.78 -17.79
N SER A 23 -24.34 -12.71 -16.56
CA SER A 23 -23.06 -13.38 -16.21
C SER A 23 -23.21 -14.84 -15.75
N GLY A 24 -24.43 -15.29 -15.44
CA GLY A 24 -24.69 -16.60 -14.82
C GLY A 24 -24.25 -16.69 -13.35
N MET A 25 -23.77 -15.61 -12.74
CA MET A 25 -23.34 -15.58 -11.35
C MET A 25 -24.50 -15.34 -10.38
N LYS A 26 -24.32 -15.70 -9.11
CA LYS A 26 -25.28 -15.46 -8.02
C LYS A 26 -24.63 -14.71 -6.87
N ILE A 27 -25.43 -13.88 -6.20
CA ILE A 27 -25.02 -13.19 -4.98
C ILE A 27 -25.00 -14.21 -3.83
N ASN A 28 -23.88 -14.27 -3.10
CA ASN A 28 -23.83 -15.00 -1.84
C ASN A 28 -24.43 -14.13 -0.73
N LEU A 29 -25.65 -14.46 -0.29
CA LEU A 29 -26.36 -13.71 0.74
C LEU A 29 -25.74 -13.88 2.14
N GLU A 30 -25.00 -14.96 2.40
CA GLU A 30 -24.34 -15.20 3.69
C GLU A 30 -23.11 -14.29 3.87
N GLU A 31 -22.39 -14.04 2.79
CA GLU A 31 -21.22 -13.14 2.77
C GLU A 31 -21.61 -11.67 2.54
N SER A 32 -22.83 -11.42 2.05
CA SER A 32 -23.32 -10.07 1.77
C SER A 32 -23.81 -9.38 3.03
N LYS A 33 -23.47 -8.10 3.18
CA LYS A 33 -23.77 -7.32 4.38
C LYS A 33 -24.28 -5.93 4.01
N LEU A 34 -25.29 -5.45 4.74
CA LEU A 34 -25.79 -4.08 4.63
C LEU A 34 -25.38 -3.28 5.86
N LEU A 35 -24.81 -2.10 5.64
CA LEU A 35 -24.48 -1.18 6.73
C LEU A 35 -24.92 0.23 6.32
N PHE A 36 -25.67 0.88 7.20
CA PHE A 36 -26.28 2.18 6.93
C PHE A 36 -25.60 3.30 7.72
N SER A 37 -25.69 4.52 7.18
CA SER A 37 -25.30 5.72 7.94
C SER A 37 -26.24 5.93 9.12
N LYS A 38 -25.73 6.50 10.21
CA LYS A 38 -26.52 6.86 11.41
C LYS A 38 -27.71 7.78 11.09
N ASN A 39 -27.64 8.52 9.99
CA ASN A 39 -28.67 9.48 9.58
C ASN A 39 -29.75 8.84 8.67
N THR A 40 -29.68 7.54 8.42
CA THR A 40 -30.64 6.85 7.55
C THR A 40 -31.91 6.53 8.34
N CYS A 41 -33.08 6.93 7.81
CA CYS A 41 -34.37 6.61 8.43
C CYS A 41 -34.56 5.10 8.59
N ARG A 42 -35.16 4.69 9.70
CA ARG A 42 -35.44 3.28 10.01
C ARG A 42 -36.29 2.60 8.93
N THR A 43 -37.30 3.30 8.41
CA THR A 43 -38.17 2.76 7.35
C THR A 43 -37.38 2.37 6.11
N HIS A 44 -36.51 3.27 5.62
CA HIS A 44 -35.67 2.99 4.46
C HIS A 44 -34.64 1.86 4.70
N ARG A 45 -34.15 1.72 5.95
CA ARG A 45 -33.25 0.60 6.31
C ARG A 45 -33.99 -0.72 6.20
N GLU A 46 -35.16 -0.82 6.83
CA GLU A 46 -36.00 -2.02 6.83
C GLU A 46 -36.44 -2.40 5.41
N GLU A 47 -36.92 -1.44 4.61
CA GLU A 47 -37.27 -1.66 3.20
C GLU A 47 -36.08 -2.16 2.37
N THR A 48 -34.88 -1.61 2.61
CA THR A 48 -33.67 -2.02 1.88
C THR A 48 -33.22 -3.43 2.28
N CYS A 49 -33.24 -3.75 3.57
CA CYS A 49 -32.93 -5.10 4.06
C CYS A 49 -33.90 -6.14 3.50
N LEU A 50 -35.20 -5.82 3.47
CA LEU A 50 -36.23 -6.67 2.87
C LEU A 50 -36.03 -6.84 1.36
N ALA A 51 -35.71 -5.76 0.65
CA ALA A 51 -35.52 -5.80 -0.79
C ALA A 51 -34.36 -6.71 -1.21
N PHE A 52 -33.25 -6.71 -0.45
CA PHE A 52 -32.06 -7.53 -0.73
C PHE A 52 -32.04 -8.88 -0.02
N ASN A 53 -32.94 -9.12 0.94
CA ASN A 53 -32.90 -10.28 1.84
C ASN A 53 -31.54 -10.41 2.57
N ILE A 54 -31.01 -9.28 3.05
CA ILE A 54 -29.73 -9.21 3.78
C ILE A 54 -29.99 -8.52 5.12
N GLN A 55 -29.44 -9.08 6.20
CA GLN A 55 -29.54 -8.46 7.51
C GLN A 55 -28.59 -7.25 7.63
N GLU A 56 -29.05 -6.24 8.36
CA GLU A 56 -28.20 -5.12 8.71
C GLU A 56 -27.09 -5.55 9.68
N THR A 57 -25.89 -4.98 9.49
CA THR A 57 -24.76 -5.16 10.39
C THR A 57 -24.14 -3.83 10.80
N GLU A 58 -23.54 -3.80 11.99
CA GLU A 58 -22.68 -2.70 12.45
C GLU A 58 -21.21 -2.88 12.03
N ASP A 59 -20.84 -4.08 11.56
CA ASP A 59 -19.47 -4.42 11.16
C ASP A 59 -19.44 -5.16 9.82
N LEU A 60 -18.93 -4.48 8.80
CA LEU A 60 -18.69 -5.07 7.47
C LEU A 60 -17.57 -6.11 7.51
N GLY A 61 -16.79 -6.16 8.59
CA GLY A 61 -15.69 -7.09 8.75
C GLY A 61 -14.49 -6.73 7.86
N LYS A 62 -13.74 -7.75 7.45
CA LYS A 62 -12.53 -7.57 6.64
C LYS A 62 -12.77 -7.97 5.20
N ASN A 63 -12.43 -7.09 4.26
CA ASN A 63 -12.38 -7.40 2.84
C ASN A 63 -10.91 -7.37 2.38
N LEU A 64 -10.41 -8.46 1.78
CA LEU A 64 -8.99 -8.62 1.42
C LEU A 64 -8.03 -8.35 2.60
N GLY A 65 -8.48 -8.66 3.83
CA GLY A 65 -7.74 -8.39 5.06
C GLY A 65 -7.81 -6.95 5.57
N PHE A 66 -8.61 -6.08 4.93
CA PHE A 66 -8.84 -4.69 5.30
C PHE A 66 -10.16 -4.53 6.07
N PRO A 67 -10.16 -4.01 7.32
CA PRO A 67 -11.41 -3.71 8.00
C PRO A 67 -12.16 -2.61 7.26
N ILE A 68 -13.37 -2.88 6.77
CA ILE A 68 -14.20 -1.86 6.13
C ILE A 68 -14.98 -1.14 7.23
N SER A 69 -14.73 0.16 7.40
CA SER A 69 -15.52 1.00 8.32
C SER A 69 -16.01 2.26 7.65
N LEU A 70 -17.27 2.65 7.94
CA LEU A 70 -17.78 4.00 7.64
C LEU A 70 -17.28 5.05 8.64
N SER A 71 -16.73 4.61 9.78
CA SER A 71 -16.16 5.51 10.78
C SER A 71 -14.68 5.76 10.52
N PRO A 72 -14.12 6.89 11.00
CA PRO A 72 -12.67 7.10 10.98
C PRO A 72 -11.94 5.97 11.71
N TYR A 73 -10.87 5.46 11.08
CA TYR A 73 -10.04 4.42 11.68
C TYR A 73 -9.40 4.90 12.98
N LYS A 74 -9.49 4.06 14.01
CA LYS A 74 -8.82 4.20 15.30
C LYS A 74 -7.53 3.38 15.30
N GLU A 75 -6.67 3.64 16.28
CA GLU A 75 -5.39 2.92 16.43
C GLU A 75 -5.54 1.40 16.48
N ARG A 76 -6.56 0.92 17.22
CA ARG A 76 -6.89 -0.51 17.34
C ARG A 76 -7.17 -1.17 15.97
N ASP A 77 -7.67 -0.41 15.00
CA ASP A 77 -8.06 -0.98 13.70
C ASP A 77 -6.83 -1.35 12.86
N PHE A 78 -5.63 -0.92 13.28
CA PHE A 78 -4.36 -1.27 12.67
C PHE A 78 -3.56 -2.32 13.47
N SER A 79 -4.09 -2.85 14.58
CA SER A 79 -3.36 -3.83 15.43
C SER A 79 -2.98 -5.08 14.63
N PHE A 80 -3.86 -5.52 13.73
CA PHE A 80 -3.63 -6.70 12.90
C PHE A 80 -2.37 -6.57 12.01
N ILE A 81 -1.92 -5.35 11.67
CA ILE A 81 -0.66 -5.14 10.94
C ILE A 81 0.51 -5.58 11.81
N VAL A 82 0.51 -5.11 13.05
CA VAL A 82 1.54 -5.40 14.05
C VAL A 82 1.54 -6.89 14.37
N GLU A 83 0.36 -7.47 14.60
CA GLU A 83 0.20 -8.91 14.86
C GLU A 83 0.76 -9.75 13.71
N LYS A 84 0.46 -9.39 12.45
CA LYS A 84 1.01 -10.09 11.27
C LYS A 84 2.53 -9.99 11.18
N ILE A 85 3.10 -8.81 11.45
CA ILE A 85 4.55 -8.61 11.48
C ILE A 85 5.18 -9.48 12.57
N GLN A 86 4.65 -9.42 13.79
CA GLN A 86 5.15 -10.18 14.92
C GLN A 86 5.05 -11.69 14.69
N ALA A 87 3.92 -12.19 14.18
CA ALA A 87 3.75 -13.60 13.85
C ALA A 87 4.75 -14.06 12.78
N LYS A 88 4.96 -13.26 11.73
CA LYS A 88 5.96 -13.53 10.69
C LYS A 88 7.38 -13.54 11.24
N LEU A 89 7.72 -12.72 12.23
CA LEU A 89 9.07 -12.70 12.81
C LEU A 89 9.26 -13.76 13.89
N ALA A 90 8.23 -14.09 14.66
CA ALA A 90 8.25 -15.09 15.72
C ALA A 90 8.41 -16.51 15.18
N GLY A 91 7.83 -16.80 14.01
CA GLY A 91 7.96 -18.11 13.34
C GLY A 91 9.41 -18.46 12.94
N TRP A 92 10.31 -17.48 12.87
CA TRP A 92 11.71 -17.71 12.56
C TRP A 92 12.53 -17.54 13.84
N LYS A 93 13.15 -18.62 14.32
CA LYS A 93 14.11 -18.53 15.42
C LYS A 93 15.21 -17.56 14.99
N SER A 94 15.25 -16.35 15.54
CA SER A 94 16.28 -15.34 15.24
C SER A 94 17.72 -15.88 15.41
N ASN A 95 17.87 -16.93 16.22
CA ASN A 95 19.12 -17.65 16.45
C ASN A 95 19.53 -18.61 15.31
N MET A 96 18.64 -18.95 14.38
CA MET A 96 18.94 -19.78 13.20
C MET A 96 19.39 -18.95 11.99
N LEU A 97 19.29 -17.63 12.07
CA LEU A 97 19.60 -16.73 10.97
C LEU A 97 20.89 -15.97 11.25
N SER A 98 21.70 -15.77 10.20
CA SER A 98 22.82 -14.83 10.23
C SER A 98 22.31 -13.39 10.38
N MET A 99 23.21 -12.45 10.70
CA MET A 99 22.87 -11.01 10.73
C MET A 99 22.23 -10.55 9.41
N ALA A 100 22.81 -10.97 8.28
CA ALA A 100 22.30 -10.68 6.95
C ALA A 100 20.90 -11.30 6.73
N GLY A 101 20.71 -12.56 7.13
CA GLY A 101 19.41 -13.23 7.05
C GLY A 101 18.33 -12.53 7.86
N ARG A 102 18.66 -12.07 9.09
CA ARG A 102 17.73 -11.30 9.92
C ARG A 102 17.39 -9.95 9.30
N ALA A 103 18.37 -9.23 8.75
CA ALA A 103 18.15 -7.96 8.06
C ALA A 103 17.27 -8.11 6.82
N VAL A 104 17.44 -9.20 6.05
CA VAL A 104 16.58 -9.50 4.89
C VAL A 104 15.15 -9.83 5.34
N LEU A 105 14.98 -10.67 6.36
CA LEU A 105 13.66 -11.08 6.84
C LEU A 105 12.86 -9.92 7.44
N ILE A 106 13.49 -9.09 8.28
CA ILE A 106 12.81 -7.92 8.85
C ILE A 106 12.43 -6.93 7.77
N ASN A 107 13.31 -6.72 6.78
CA ASN A 107 13.02 -5.81 5.68
C ASN A 107 11.87 -6.33 4.83
N SER A 108 11.89 -7.59 4.39
CA SER A 108 10.81 -8.17 3.59
C SER A 108 9.47 -8.18 4.32
N THR A 109 9.48 -8.30 5.65
CA THR A 109 8.28 -8.32 6.50
C THR A 109 7.74 -6.90 6.76
N CYS A 110 8.54 -6.03 7.37
CA CYS A 110 8.14 -4.67 7.73
C CYS A 110 7.98 -3.74 6.52
N ALA A 111 8.66 -4.02 5.41
CA ALA A 111 8.40 -3.30 4.17
C ALA A 111 7.04 -3.72 3.60
N THR A 112 6.78 -5.00 3.44
CA THR A 112 5.68 -5.49 2.59
C THR A 112 4.33 -5.48 3.29
N ILE A 113 4.25 -6.00 4.51
CA ILE A 113 2.98 -6.17 5.23
C ILE A 113 2.20 -4.85 5.40
N PRO A 114 2.83 -3.75 5.87
CA PRO A 114 2.11 -2.48 6.02
C PRO A 114 1.98 -1.71 4.70
N SER A 115 2.72 -2.06 3.64
CA SER A 115 2.75 -1.26 2.39
C SER A 115 1.39 -1.07 1.75
N TYR A 116 0.50 -2.07 1.84
CA TYR A 116 -0.85 -1.93 1.31
C TYR A 116 -1.61 -0.79 2.03
N PHE A 117 -1.64 -0.82 3.36
CA PHE A 117 -2.32 0.19 4.20
C PHE A 117 -1.70 1.57 4.08
N MET A 118 -0.38 1.62 4.04
CA MET A 118 0.39 2.86 3.95
C MET A 118 0.20 3.59 2.61
N GLN A 119 -0.29 2.92 1.55
CA GLN A 119 -0.56 3.55 0.25
C GLN A 119 -1.72 4.54 0.27
N TYR A 120 -2.69 4.37 1.16
CA TYR A 120 -3.90 5.20 1.19
C TYR A 120 -4.29 5.71 2.57
N SER A 121 -3.60 5.27 3.62
CA SER A 121 -3.85 5.70 4.99
C SER A 121 -2.55 6.08 5.70
N ARG A 122 -2.63 7.09 6.56
CA ARG A 122 -1.57 7.45 7.50
C ARG A 122 -1.76 6.65 8.76
N LEU A 123 -0.86 5.70 9.02
CA LEU A 123 -0.89 4.89 10.22
C LEU A 123 -0.60 5.75 11.47
N PRO A 124 -1.32 5.54 12.57
CA PRO A 124 -1.02 6.20 13.84
C PRO A 124 0.43 5.97 14.27
N LYS A 125 1.05 6.99 14.88
CA LYS A 125 2.45 6.90 15.34
C LYS A 125 2.67 5.73 16.32
N ALA A 126 1.69 5.48 17.19
CA ALA A 126 1.76 4.36 18.14
C ALA A 126 1.72 2.99 17.44
N THR A 127 0.94 2.83 16.36
CA THR A 127 0.98 1.61 15.53
C THR A 127 2.34 1.43 14.87
N MET A 128 2.99 2.51 14.41
CA MET A 128 4.28 2.44 13.72
C MET A 128 5.49 2.27 14.65
N SER A 129 5.38 2.71 15.90
CA SER A 129 6.48 2.62 16.88
C SER A 129 6.88 1.17 17.19
N ILE A 130 5.91 0.25 17.11
CA ILE A 130 6.13 -1.19 17.34
C ILE A 130 7.00 -1.81 16.22
N PRO A 131 6.64 -1.72 14.92
CA PRO A 131 7.50 -2.20 13.84
C PRO A 131 8.82 -1.43 13.75
N ASP A 132 8.89 -0.14 14.08
CA ASP A 132 10.16 0.58 14.17
C ASP A 132 11.07 0.02 15.28
N LYS A 133 10.50 -0.36 16.42
CA LYS A 133 11.23 -1.08 17.48
C LYS A 133 11.71 -2.45 17.00
N LEU A 134 10.88 -3.22 16.28
CA LEU A 134 11.28 -4.51 15.71
C LEU A 134 12.39 -4.37 14.66
N ASN A 135 12.32 -3.35 13.81
CA ASN A 135 13.35 -3.00 12.83
C ASN A 135 14.71 -2.75 13.49
N ARG A 136 14.70 -2.18 14.69
CA ARG A 136 15.91 -1.93 15.49
C ARG A 136 16.38 -3.19 16.23
N ASP A 137 15.47 -3.92 16.86
CA ASP A 137 15.83 -4.98 17.81
C ASP A 137 16.13 -6.33 17.11
N PHE A 138 15.38 -6.67 16.05
CA PHE A 138 15.44 -7.97 15.40
C PHE A 138 16.78 -8.29 14.72
N PRO A 139 17.43 -7.37 13.97
CA PRO A 139 18.74 -7.63 13.37
C PRO A 139 19.79 -8.02 14.40
N TRP A 140 19.79 -7.39 15.57
CA TRP A 140 20.75 -7.70 16.64
C TRP A 140 20.38 -8.97 17.42
N GLY A 141 19.22 -9.56 17.18
CA GLY A 141 18.71 -10.71 17.93
C GLY A 141 18.28 -10.33 19.35
N SER A 142 17.94 -9.06 19.59
CA SER A 142 17.34 -8.62 20.84
C SER A 142 15.90 -9.13 20.92
N THR A 143 15.55 -9.69 22.07
CA THR A 143 14.22 -10.20 22.40
C THR A 143 13.71 -9.50 23.66
N SER A 144 12.43 -9.72 24.00
CA SER A 144 11.83 -9.21 25.24
C SER A 144 12.64 -9.63 26.48
N ASP A 145 13.14 -10.86 26.47
CA ASP A 145 13.83 -11.48 27.62
C ASP A 145 15.34 -11.24 27.60
N LYS A 146 15.93 -11.08 26.41
CA LYS A 146 17.37 -10.87 26.23
C LYS A 146 17.65 -9.67 25.34
N LYS A 147 18.07 -8.57 25.96
CA LYS A 147 18.58 -7.40 25.23
C LYS A 147 20.01 -7.65 24.78
N LYS A 148 20.31 -7.40 23.50
CA LYS A 148 21.66 -7.39 22.94
C LYS A 148 22.08 -5.96 22.60
N LEU A 149 23.39 -5.71 22.65
CA LEU A 149 23.98 -4.42 22.28
C LEU A 149 23.75 -4.16 20.79
N HIS A 150 23.31 -2.95 20.45
CA HIS A 150 23.16 -2.49 19.08
C HIS A 150 24.47 -1.83 18.65
N LEU A 151 25.18 -2.43 17.70
CA LEU A 151 26.50 -1.96 17.27
C LEU A 151 26.42 -0.78 16.29
N VAL A 152 25.26 -0.53 15.70
CA VAL A 152 25.03 0.52 14.70
C VAL A 152 23.76 1.28 15.05
N SER A 153 23.79 2.60 14.89
CA SER A 153 22.64 3.46 15.16
C SER A 153 21.47 3.15 14.21
N CYS A 154 20.24 3.38 14.68
CA CYS A 154 19.04 3.16 13.88
C CYS A 154 19.03 4.03 12.61
N GLU A 155 19.60 5.24 12.69
CA GLU A 155 19.71 6.15 11.54
C GLU A 155 20.49 5.52 10.40
N ILE A 156 21.67 4.95 10.68
CA ILE A 156 22.50 4.26 9.68
C ILE A 156 21.81 2.99 9.19
N VAL A 157 21.19 2.22 10.08
CA VAL A 157 20.45 1.00 9.72
C VAL A 157 19.34 1.29 8.69
N THR A 158 18.69 2.45 8.78
CA THR A 158 17.60 2.83 7.87
C THR A 158 18.05 3.34 6.51
N GLN A 159 19.34 3.67 6.34
CA GLN A 159 19.85 4.17 5.08
C GLN A 159 19.88 3.07 4.00
N PRO A 160 19.81 3.43 2.71
CA PRO A 160 19.99 2.48 1.61
C PRO A 160 21.33 1.74 1.69
N LYS A 161 21.34 0.50 1.19
CA LYS A 161 22.57 -0.31 1.11
C LYS A 161 23.69 0.37 0.30
N ALA A 162 23.32 1.15 -0.71
CA ALA A 162 24.27 1.89 -1.56
C ALA A 162 25.12 2.92 -0.80
N VAL A 163 24.65 3.40 0.36
CA VAL A 163 25.37 4.37 1.22
C VAL A 163 25.80 3.74 2.55
N GLY A 164 25.92 2.41 2.61
CA GLY A 164 26.41 1.68 3.78
C GLY A 164 25.38 1.33 4.84
N GLY A 165 24.08 1.58 4.60
CA GLY A 165 23.00 1.17 5.51
C GLY A 165 22.49 -0.25 5.29
N LEU A 166 21.51 -0.68 6.09
CA LEU A 166 20.88 -2.02 5.94
C LEU A 166 19.61 -1.99 5.06
N GLY A 167 19.13 -0.81 4.70
CA GLY A 167 17.92 -0.60 3.90
C GLY A 167 16.63 -0.95 4.66
N ILE A 168 16.66 -0.99 6.00
CA ILE A 168 15.49 -1.31 6.82
C ILE A 168 14.64 -0.05 6.94
N PRO A 169 13.39 -0.02 6.42
CA PRO A 169 12.65 1.23 6.31
C PRO A 169 12.18 1.75 7.67
N ASN A 170 12.39 3.04 7.93
CA ASN A 170 11.63 3.75 8.96
C ASN A 170 10.15 3.85 8.54
N MET A 171 9.24 3.46 9.43
CA MET A 171 7.81 3.33 9.10
C MET A 171 7.14 4.66 8.79
N ASP A 172 7.48 5.74 9.51
CA ASP A 172 6.94 7.08 9.25
C ASP A 172 7.38 7.59 7.88
N LYS A 173 8.68 7.51 7.58
CA LYS A 173 9.25 7.91 6.28
C LYS A 173 8.61 7.09 5.16
N ARG A 174 8.49 5.77 5.32
CA ARG A 174 7.88 4.88 4.31
C ARG A 174 6.40 5.21 4.07
N ASN A 175 5.62 5.44 5.13
CA ASN A 175 4.20 5.75 4.99
C ASN A 175 4.00 7.09 4.27
N LYS A 176 4.78 8.11 4.61
CA LYS A 176 4.77 9.40 3.90
C LYS A 176 5.15 9.21 2.42
N ALA A 177 6.14 8.36 2.11
CA ALA A 177 6.55 8.08 0.72
C ALA A 177 5.38 7.56 -0.12
N LEU A 178 4.66 6.58 0.43
CA LEU A 178 3.58 5.89 -0.25
C LEU A 178 2.36 6.80 -0.43
N LEU A 179 2.06 7.64 0.56
CA LEU A 179 1.03 8.68 0.43
C LEU A 179 1.43 9.74 -0.61
N GLY A 180 2.70 10.16 -0.66
CA GLY A 180 3.20 11.05 -1.71
C GLY A 180 3.04 10.44 -3.11
N ASN A 181 3.32 9.15 -3.26
CA ASN A 181 3.09 8.42 -4.51
C ASN A 181 1.60 8.37 -4.88
N LEU A 182 0.68 8.19 -3.91
CA LEU A 182 -0.76 8.26 -4.17
C LEU A 182 -1.17 9.63 -4.72
N VAL A 183 -0.65 10.72 -4.13
CA VAL A 183 -0.92 12.09 -4.60
C VAL A 183 -0.39 12.30 -6.01
N PHE A 184 0.84 11.84 -6.29
CA PHE A 184 1.42 11.92 -7.62
C PHE A 184 0.59 11.14 -8.65
N ARG A 185 0.12 9.93 -8.31
CA ARG A 185 -0.77 9.16 -9.18
C ARG A 185 -2.09 9.90 -9.38
N ALA A 186 -2.66 10.47 -8.33
CA ALA A 186 -3.90 11.22 -8.42
C ALA A 186 -3.78 12.47 -9.31
N SER A 187 -2.61 13.13 -9.35
CA SER A 187 -2.39 14.30 -10.20
C SER A 187 -2.09 13.95 -11.66
N SER A 188 -1.38 12.86 -11.93
CA SER A 188 -0.88 12.49 -13.27
C SER A 188 -1.74 11.47 -14.03
N SER A 189 -2.52 10.65 -13.33
CA SER A 189 -3.25 9.53 -13.93
C SER A 189 -4.50 9.96 -14.70
N GLN A 190 -4.76 9.31 -15.83
CA GLN A 190 -6.01 9.48 -16.60
C GLN A 190 -7.12 8.50 -16.18
N TYR A 191 -6.86 7.58 -15.25
CA TYR A 191 -7.89 6.67 -14.74
C TYR A 191 -9.07 7.43 -14.09
N PRO A 192 -10.31 6.90 -14.20
CA PRO A 192 -11.52 7.57 -13.72
C PRO A 192 -11.44 8.05 -12.27
N TRP A 193 -10.89 7.24 -11.37
CA TRP A 193 -10.73 7.61 -9.95
C TRP A 193 -9.86 8.86 -9.77
N ALA A 194 -8.81 9.02 -10.58
CA ALA A 194 -7.88 10.14 -10.50
C ALA A 194 -8.49 11.41 -11.11
N CYS A 195 -9.24 11.27 -12.21
CA CYS A 195 -10.04 12.35 -12.78
C CYS A 195 -11.08 12.86 -11.78
N LEU A 196 -11.84 11.94 -11.16
CA LEU A 196 -12.83 12.26 -10.14
C LEU A 196 -12.18 12.91 -8.91
N PHE A 197 -11.04 12.36 -8.46
CA PHE A 197 -10.24 12.94 -7.39
C PHE A 197 -9.87 14.39 -7.70
N ARG A 198 -9.26 14.66 -8.87
CA ARG A 198 -8.88 16.02 -9.29
C ARG A 198 -10.07 16.95 -9.40
N HIS A 199 -11.18 16.49 -9.98
CA HIS A 199 -12.39 17.30 -10.08
C HIS A 199 -12.88 17.75 -8.70
N GLN A 200 -12.92 16.85 -7.72
CA GLN A 200 -13.33 17.14 -6.35
C GLN A 200 -12.31 18.00 -5.57
N PHE A 201 -11.01 17.86 -5.87
CA PHE A 201 -9.92 18.60 -5.25
C PHE A 201 -9.78 20.02 -5.80
N VAL A 202 -9.88 20.22 -7.12
CA VAL A 202 -9.77 21.54 -7.78
C VAL A 202 -10.97 22.42 -7.43
N SER A 203 -12.15 21.81 -7.22
CA SER A 203 -13.35 22.51 -6.76
C SER A 203 -13.38 22.81 -5.26
N SER A 204 -12.42 22.27 -4.48
CA SER A 204 -12.37 22.41 -3.01
C SER A 204 -11.08 23.11 -2.55
N SER A 205 -11.20 24.23 -1.83
CA SER A 205 -10.03 24.86 -1.19
C SER A 205 -9.23 23.85 -0.34
N PRO A 206 -7.88 23.92 -0.28
CA PRO A 206 -7.05 23.10 0.61
C PRO A 206 -7.53 23.06 2.07
N ALA A 207 -8.21 24.12 2.53
CA ALA A 207 -8.83 24.20 3.84
C ALA A 207 -9.98 23.19 4.05
N ARG A 208 -10.75 22.85 3.00
CA ARG A 208 -11.84 21.86 3.07
C ARG A 208 -11.32 20.43 3.19
N LEU A 209 -10.15 20.14 2.63
CA LEU A 209 -9.51 18.82 2.74
C LEU A 209 -9.00 18.54 4.16
N ARG A 210 -8.61 19.59 4.89
CA ARG A 210 -8.32 19.51 6.32
C ARG A 210 -9.55 19.18 7.16
N GLN A 211 -10.76 19.36 6.63
CA GLN A 211 -12.01 18.94 7.27
C GLN A 211 -12.48 17.55 6.80
N GLY A 212 -11.77 16.94 5.83
CA GLY A 212 -12.09 15.61 5.30
C GLY A 212 -11.68 14.46 6.23
N SER A 213 -11.82 13.22 5.73
CA SER A 213 -11.39 12.01 6.42
C SER A 213 -9.90 12.06 6.83
N SER A 214 -9.48 11.17 7.74
CA SER A 214 -8.06 11.05 8.14
C SER A 214 -7.12 10.88 6.95
N ASN A 215 -7.56 10.21 5.88
CA ASN A 215 -6.80 10.05 4.64
C ASN A 215 -6.68 11.37 3.86
N TRP A 216 -7.78 12.14 3.78
CA TRP A 216 -7.76 13.47 3.15
C TRP A 216 -6.90 14.45 3.93
N LYS A 217 -6.96 14.41 5.27
CA LYS A 217 -6.04 15.15 6.14
C LYS A 217 -4.60 14.71 5.90
N ALA A 218 -4.32 13.42 5.86
CA ALA A 218 -2.99 12.89 5.60
C ALA A 218 -2.40 13.36 4.27
N ILE A 219 -3.22 13.45 3.24
CA ILE A 219 -2.85 14.02 1.93
C ILE A 219 -2.67 15.54 2.01
N ALA A 220 -3.46 16.24 2.83
CA ALA A 220 -3.45 17.70 2.96
C ALA A 220 -2.43 18.25 3.98
N ILE A 221 -1.82 17.39 4.81
CA ILE A 221 -1.02 17.78 6.00
C ILE A 221 0.18 18.67 5.64
N ASP A 222 0.63 18.72 4.38
CA ASP A 222 1.80 19.52 4.06
C ASP A 222 1.55 20.86 3.36
N GLY A 223 0.29 21.23 3.02
CA GLY A 223 -0.11 22.59 2.62
C GLY A 223 0.67 23.29 1.49
N LYS A 224 1.70 22.66 0.93
CA LYS A 224 2.67 23.16 -0.06
C LYS A 224 2.67 22.32 -1.34
N PHE A 225 1.75 21.36 -1.45
CA PHE A 225 1.58 20.54 -2.66
C PHE A 225 1.01 21.32 -3.86
N THR A 226 0.69 22.61 -3.68
CA THR A 226 0.33 23.54 -4.75
C THR A 226 1.57 24.30 -5.24
N ASN A 227 2.43 23.63 -5.99
CA ASN A 227 2.94 24.06 -7.30
C ASN A 227 4.13 23.20 -7.72
N LYS A 228 3.99 22.60 -8.91
CA LYS A 228 5.01 21.86 -9.66
C LYS A 228 5.58 20.62 -8.95
N SER A 229 4.99 19.48 -9.31
CA SER A 229 5.61 18.14 -9.38
C SER A 229 6.58 17.72 -8.26
N ALA A 230 6.11 16.81 -7.42
CA ALA A 230 6.93 15.84 -6.67
C ALA A 230 8.08 16.42 -5.81
N TYR A 231 7.77 16.81 -4.58
CA TYR A 231 8.81 16.92 -3.55
C TYR A 231 8.86 15.62 -2.74
N LEU A 232 9.92 14.86 -3.01
CA LEU A 232 10.36 13.70 -2.27
C LEU A 232 10.64 14.06 -0.81
N LEU A 233 10.43 13.05 0.04
CA LEU A 233 10.59 13.06 1.47
C LEU A 233 11.88 13.73 1.95
N GLN A 234 11.71 14.68 2.86
CA GLN A 234 12.76 15.27 3.67
C GLN A 234 13.44 14.16 4.50
N LEU A 235 14.69 13.84 4.16
CA LEU A 235 15.61 13.09 5.00
C LEU A 235 16.41 14.10 5.81
N ASP A 236 16.11 14.21 7.10
CA ASP A 236 16.89 15.03 8.03
C ASP A 236 18.33 14.52 8.13
N HIS A 237 19.28 15.38 7.77
CA HIS A 237 20.58 15.44 8.39
C HIS A 237 20.48 16.49 9.52
N GLN A 238 20.84 16.10 10.74
CA GLN A 238 21.12 17.08 11.79
C GLN A 238 22.35 17.87 11.34
N ASP A 239 22.17 19.13 10.98
CA ASP A 239 23.17 20.16 11.25
C ASP A 239 22.49 21.51 11.47
N ASN A 240 23.00 22.19 12.49
CA ASN A 240 22.47 23.38 13.08
C ASN A 240 22.85 24.59 12.21
N ALA A 241 22.16 24.82 11.09
CA ALA A 241 22.25 26.06 10.33
C ALA A 241 21.03 26.22 9.41
N LYS A 242 20.72 27.48 9.08
CA LYS A 242 19.59 27.92 8.27
C LYS A 242 19.65 27.40 6.81
N ASP A 243 19.40 26.12 6.57
CA ASP A 243 19.45 25.59 5.20
C ASP A 243 18.11 25.10 4.67
N LYS A 244 17.66 25.83 3.64
CA LYS A 244 16.52 25.54 2.80
C LYS A 244 16.81 24.26 2.02
N THR A 245 15.92 23.29 2.16
CA THR A 245 15.66 22.14 1.26
C THR A 245 16.67 21.91 0.13
N LEU A 246 17.39 20.78 0.21
CA LEU A 246 18.35 20.22 -0.76
C LEU A 246 17.87 20.26 -2.24
N CYS A 247 16.56 20.33 -2.47
CA CYS A 247 15.93 20.40 -3.78
C CYS A 247 16.29 21.65 -4.59
N HIS A 248 16.78 22.73 -3.97
CA HIS A 248 17.27 23.91 -4.70
C HIS A 248 18.63 23.71 -5.39
N HIS A 249 19.33 22.59 -5.13
CA HIS A 249 20.61 22.26 -5.78
C HIS A 249 20.47 21.38 -7.03
N PHE A 250 19.23 21.03 -7.43
CA PHE A 250 18.99 20.20 -8.60
C PHE A 250 18.03 20.92 -9.56
N ASP A 251 18.57 21.51 -10.62
CA ASP A 251 17.81 22.22 -11.66
C ASP A 251 16.84 21.30 -12.43
N THR A 252 17.02 19.97 -12.35
CA THR A 252 16.15 19.00 -13.04
C THR A 252 16.16 17.67 -12.29
N VAL A 253 14.98 17.19 -11.88
CA VAL A 253 14.80 15.86 -11.29
C VAL A 253 14.20 14.93 -12.34
N ILE A 254 15.02 14.01 -12.86
CA ILE A 254 14.59 12.97 -13.80
C ILE A 254 14.42 11.66 -13.02
N PRO A 255 13.21 11.07 -12.95
CA PRO A 255 13.03 9.75 -12.37
C PRO A 255 13.74 8.72 -13.25
N ARG A 256 14.91 8.24 -12.81
CA ARG A 256 15.70 7.25 -13.56
C ARG A 256 15.26 5.80 -13.35
N HIS A 257 14.45 5.50 -12.33
CA HIS A 257 14.12 4.10 -12.04
C HIS A 257 12.74 3.94 -11.40
N THR A 258 11.87 3.20 -12.07
CA THR A 258 10.67 2.63 -11.45
C THR A 258 10.90 1.12 -11.50
N TYR A 259 10.90 0.43 -10.35
CA TYR A 259 11.15 -1.04 -10.22
C TYR A 259 10.09 -1.93 -10.92
N LYS A 260 9.39 -1.42 -11.94
CA LYS A 260 8.34 -2.11 -12.67
C LYS A 260 8.91 -3.21 -13.58
N GLU A 261 10.07 -2.99 -14.20
CA GLU A 261 10.69 -3.97 -15.12
C GLU A 261 11.41 -5.10 -14.37
N ALA A 262 11.99 -4.82 -13.19
CA ALA A 262 12.53 -5.85 -12.30
C ALA A 262 11.48 -6.90 -11.90
N ASN A 263 10.22 -6.50 -11.72
CA ASN A 263 9.12 -7.44 -11.46
C ASN A 263 8.75 -8.26 -12.71
N LYS A 264 8.75 -7.67 -13.92
CA LYS A 264 8.55 -8.43 -15.17
C LYS A 264 9.66 -9.45 -15.39
N CYS A 265 10.90 -9.08 -15.05
CA CYS A 265 12.04 -9.98 -15.06
C CYS A 265 11.85 -11.16 -14.10
N ALA A 266 11.39 -10.89 -12.87
CA ALA A 266 11.09 -11.93 -11.89
C ALA A 266 9.94 -12.85 -12.35
N ASP A 267 8.85 -12.30 -12.89
CA ASP A 267 7.72 -13.06 -13.41
C ASP A 267 8.14 -13.96 -14.58
N HIS A 268 8.96 -13.45 -15.51
CA HIS A 268 9.48 -14.22 -16.64
C HIS A 268 10.38 -15.38 -16.17
N LEU A 269 11.26 -15.14 -15.21
CA LEU A 269 12.11 -16.18 -14.63
C LEU A 269 11.30 -17.21 -13.84
N ALA A 270 10.24 -16.79 -13.13
CA ALA A 270 9.33 -17.69 -12.45
C ALA A 270 8.61 -18.61 -13.45
N ASN A 271 8.11 -18.06 -14.56
CA ASN A 271 7.47 -18.84 -15.63
C ASN A 271 8.43 -19.82 -16.31
N LEU A 272 9.70 -19.44 -16.53
CA LEU A 272 10.72 -20.37 -17.00
C LEU A 272 10.96 -21.52 -16.02
N GLY A 273 10.86 -21.25 -14.71
CA GLY A 273 11.00 -22.26 -13.67
C GLY A 273 9.89 -23.31 -13.65
N VAL A 274 8.68 -22.99 -14.15
CA VAL A 274 7.53 -23.91 -14.13
C VAL A 274 7.78 -25.20 -14.92
N GLY A 275 8.61 -25.15 -15.96
CA GLY A 275 8.93 -26.30 -16.82
C GLY A 275 10.22 -27.04 -16.45
N LEU A 276 10.95 -26.63 -15.41
CA LEU A 276 12.24 -27.22 -15.09
C LEU A 276 12.10 -28.42 -14.13
N PRO A 277 12.86 -29.51 -14.35
CA PRO A 277 12.80 -30.70 -13.51
C PRO A 277 13.44 -30.49 -12.11
N GLN A 278 14.13 -29.37 -11.90
CA GLN A 278 14.88 -29.07 -10.68
C GLN A 278 14.16 -28.01 -9.84
N SER A 279 14.15 -28.20 -8.52
CA SER A 279 13.50 -27.29 -7.56
C SER A 279 14.21 -25.94 -7.39
N LEU A 280 15.48 -25.84 -7.81
CA LEU A 280 16.26 -24.61 -7.80
C LEU A 280 17.32 -24.67 -8.90
N VAL A 281 17.37 -23.61 -9.72
CA VAL A 281 18.40 -23.44 -10.75
C VAL A 281 19.08 -22.09 -10.54
N ILE A 282 20.40 -22.11 -10.35
CA ILE A 282 21.23 -20.91 -10.28
C ILE A 282 21.85 -20.68 -11.65
N LEU A 283 21.53 -19.54 -12.26
CA LEU A 283 22.06 -19.17 -13.57
C LEU A 283 23.27 -18.27 -13.42
N SER A 284 24.39 -18.65 -14.03
CA SER A 284 25.60 -17.81 -14.06
C SER A 284 25.46 -16.58 -14.96
N TYR A 285 24.49 -16.61 -15.89
CA TYR A 285 24.20 -15.53 -16.83
C TYR A 285 22.68 -15.40 -17.06
N PRO A 286 22.16 -14.20 -17.37
CA PRO A 286 20.75 -14.03 -17.67
C PRO A 286 20.34 -14.78 -18.96
N PRO A 287 19.20 -15.50 -18.96
CA PRO A 287 18.67 -16.16 -20.16
C PRO A 287 18.51 -15.20 -21.34
N SER A 288 18.71 -15.70 -22.55
CA SER A 288 18.52 -14.90 -23.77
C SER A 288 17.11 -14.28 -23.86
N SER A 289 16.10 -14.96 -23.31
CA SER A 289 14.70 -14.50 -23.29
C SER A 289 14.45 -13.24 -22.46
N ILE A 290 15.32 -12.94 -21.47
CA ILE A 290 15.16 -11.76 -20.61
C ILE A 290 16.05 -10.58 -21.03
N LYS A 291 16.98 -10.80 -21.98
CA LYS A 291 17.93 -9.77 -22.42
C LYS A 291 17.25 -8.51 -22.95
N LYS A 292 16.12 -8.65 -23.66
CA LYS A 292 15.34 -7.51 -24.15
C LYS A 292 14.79 -6.67 -23.00
N LEU A 293 14.19 -7.31 -21.98
CA LEU A 293 13.68 -6.64 -20.78
C LEU A 293 14.80 -5.94 -20.00
N LEU A 294 15.95 -6.60 -19.84
CA LEU A 294 17.12 -6.02 -19.18
C LEU A 294 17.70 -4.83 -19.96
N LEU A 295 17.70 -4.91 -21.30
CA LEU A 295 18.15 -3.82 -22.16
C LEU A 295 17.17 -2.65 -22.13
N GLU A 296 15.86 -2.90 -22.16
CA GLU A 296 14.83 -1.88 -22.01
C GLU A 296 14.93 -1.16 -20.65
N ASP A 297 15.16 -1.91 -19.56
CA ASP A 297 15.40 -1.37 -18.23
C ASP A 297 16.68 -0.52 -18.18
N PHE A 298 17.79 -1.04 -18.74
CA PHE A 298 19.06 -0.30 -18.86
C PHE A 298 18.91 1.00 -19.65
N MET A 299 18.09 0.99 -20.70
CA MET A 299 17.80 2.14 -21.56
C MET A 299 16.71 3.08 -21.00
N GLY A 300 16.09 2.73 -19.86
CA GLY A 300 15.04 3.54 -19.21
C GLY A 300 13.70 3.54 -19.98
N LEU A 301 13.47 2.58 -20.85
CA LEU A 301 12.21 2.44 -21.60
C LEU A 301 11.14 1.84 -20.70
N THR A 302 9.98 2.49 -20.62
CA THR A 302 8.83 1.98 -19.83
C THR A 302 7.71 1.54 -20.74
N THR A 303 7.30 0.28 -20.65
CA THR A 303 6.18 -0.27 -21.40
C THR A 303 4.98 -0.50 -20.48
N GLN A 304 3.77 -0.12 -20.94
CA GLN A 304 2.53 -0.45 -20.23
C GLN A 304 2.38 -1.98 -20.13
N ARG A 305 1.87 -2.46 -18.99
CA ARG A 305 1.55 -3.88 -18.82
C ARG A 305 0.35 -4.21 -19.71
N SER A 306 0.57 -4.82 -20.88
CA SER A 306 -0.52 -5.44 -21.63
C SER A 306 -0.89 -6.75 -20.94
N VAL A 307 -2.05 -6.77 -20.28
CA VAL A 307 -2.69 -8.01 -19.87
C VAL A 307 -3.53 -8.45 -21.07
N SER A 308 -2.91 -9.10 -22.05
CA SER A 308 -3.66 -9.85 -23.04
C SER A 308 -4.16 -11.11 -22.35
N ALA A 309 -5.46 -11.18 -22.08
CA ALA A 309 -6.09 -12.47 -21.85
C ALA A 309 -5.88 -13.27 -23.13
N LEU A 310 -5.12 -14.37 -23.03
CA LEU A 310 -5.13 -15.38 -24.06
C LEU A 310 -6.56 -15.95 -24.05
N CYS A 311 -7.41 -15.53 -24.97
CA CYS A 311 -8.47 -16.41 -25.44
C CYS A 311 -7.74 -17.61 -26.03
N ALA A 312 -7.90 -18.77 -25.39
CA ALA A 312 -7.66 -20.02 -26.06
C ALA A 312 -8.77 -20.15 -27.10
N ASP A 313 -8.43 -19.90 -28.35
CA ASP A 313 -9.26 -20.32 -29.47
C ASP A 313 -9.03 -21.84 -29.63
N ASP A 314 -10.07 -22.62 -29.34
CA ASP A 314 -10.32 -23.96 -29.89
C ASP A 314 -11.74 -23.96 -30.47
#